data_AF-A0A7V9CEH1-F1
#
_entry.id   AF-A0A7V9CEH1-F1
#
_cell.length_a   1.000
_cell.length_b   1.000
_cell.length_c   1.000
_cell.angle_alpha   90.00
_cell.angle_beta   90.00
_cell.angle_gamma   90.00
#
_symmetry.space_group_name_H-M   'P 1'
#
loop_
_entity.id
_entity.type
_entity.pdbx_description
1 polymer ?
#
loop_
_entity_poly.entity_id
_entity_poly.type
_entity_poly.pdbx_seq_one_letter_code
_entity_poly.pdbx_strand_id
1 'polypeptide(L)'
;MATESDWDTEFLAPTLAVAVVDDLDAAIEHIGAHGSGHSEAIVAADAAALRAFELGVDAACVYLNASTRFTDGGEFGMGAEIGNSTQKLHARGPIGMRELCSAKYVVVGDGHVRG
;
A
#
# COMPACT_ATOMS: atom_id res chain seq x y z
N MET A 1 20.07 -5.71 19.33
CA MET A 1 19.51 -6.66 18.35
C MET A 1 18.01 -6.54 18.44
N ALA A 2 17.30 -6.63 17.33
CA ALA A 2 15.84 -6.60 17.34
C ALA A 2 15.29 -7.79 18.13
N THR A 3 14.16 -7.57 18.79
CA THR A 3 13.36 -8.54 19.51
C THR A 3 12.11 -8.88 18.70
N GLU A 4 11.41 -9.96 19.03
CA GLU A 4 10.17 -10.34 18.34
C GLU A 4 9.13 -9.21 18.33
N SER A 5 9.01 -8.46 19.42
CA SER A 5 8.07 -7.32 19.50
C SER A 5 8.46 -6.16 18.60
N ASP A 6 9.73 -6.02 18.21
CA ASP A 6 10.18 -4.92 17.36
C ASP A 6 9.63 -5.03 15.93
N TRP A 7 9.31 -6.25 15.46
CA TRP A 7 8.81 -6.47 14.10
C TRP A 7 7.40 -5.90 13.89
N ASP A 8 6.57 -5.93 14.93
CA ASP A 8 5.19 -5.41 14.90
C ASP A 8 5.08 -3.97 15.45
N THR A 9 6.21 -3.32 15.76
CA THR A 9 6.25 -1.99 16.40
C THR A 9 6.56 -0.87 15.42
N GLU A 10 5.66 0.09 15.29
CA GLU A 10 5.94 1.36 14.62
C GLU A 10 6.59 2.36 15.60
N PHE A 11 7.87 2.67 15.40
CA PHE A 11 8.65 3.44 16.39
C PHE A 11 8.39 4.95 16.37
N LEU A 12 8.07 5.54 15.21
CA LEU A 12 7.94 7.00 14.99
C LEU A 12 9.10 7.81 15.61
N ALA A 13 10.31 7.26 15.54
CA ALA A 13 11.52 7.80 16.13
C ALA A 13 12.73 7.44 15.26
N PRO A 14 13.92 8.03 15.52
CA PRO A 14 15.20 7.60 14.90
C PRO A 14 15.68 6.21 15.34
N THR A 15 14.81 5.20 15.21
CA THR A 15 15.02 3.80 15.58
C THR A 15 14.71 2.94 14.36
N LEU A 16 15.54 1.91 14.12
CA LEU A 16 15.35 0.97 13.02
C LEU A 16 15.59 -0.46 13.50
N ALA A 17 14.62 -1.34 13.28
CA ALA A 17 14.81 -2.78 13.38
C ALA A 17 15.36 -3.30 12.04
N VAL A 18 16.39 -4.16 12.09
CA VAL A 18 17.05 -4.69 10.89
C VAL A 18 17.13 -6.21 11.02
N ALA A 19 16.56 -6.91 10.04
CA ALA A 19 16.66 -8.35 9.86
C ALA A 19 17.54 -8.67 8.64
N VAL A 20 18.20 -9.82 8.67
CA VAL A 20 18.80 -10.46 7.49
C VAL A 20 17.91 -11.65 7.15
N VAL A 21 17.52 -11.74 5.89
CA VAL A 21 16.69 -12.83 5.35
C VAL A 21 17.46 -13.59 4.28
N ASP A 22 17.11 -14.85 4.06
CA ASP A 22 17.85 -15.74 3.16
C ASP A 22 17.65 -15.37 1.69
N ASP A 23 16.45 -14.96 1.31
CA ASP A 23 16.06 -14.64 -0.07
C ASP A 23 14.85 -13.69 -0.16
N LEU A 24 14.37 -13.48 -1.38
CA LEU A 24 13.24 -12.61 -1.67
C LEU A 24 11.92 -13.16 -1.13
N ASP A 25 11.70 -14.46 -1.18
CA ASP A 25 10.44 -15.06 -0.73
C ASP A 25 10.33 -14.90 0.79
N ALA A 26 11.43 -15.13 1.53
CA ALA A 26 11.50 -14.85 2.96
C ALA A 26 11.26 -13.37 3.29
N ALA A 27 11.71 -12.43 2.44
CA ALA A 27 11.43 -11.01 2.61
C ALA A 27 9.93 -10.70 2.44
N ILE A 28 9.29 -11.26 1.41
CA ILE A 28 7.85 -11.09 1.15
C ILE A 28 7.03 -11.70 2.29
N GLU A 29 7.40 -12.89 2.78
CA GLU A 29 6.75 -13.53 3.92
C GLU A 29 6.87 -12.70 5.19
N HIS A 30 8.05 -12.15 5.48
CA HIS A 30 8.27 -11.28 6.63
C HIS A 30 7.40 -10.03 6.58
N ILE A 31 7.33 -9.37 5.40
CA ILE A 31 6.43 -8.22 5.19
C ILE A 31 4.96 -8.63 5.34
N GLY A 32 4.57 -9.79 4.81
CA GLY A 32 3.20 -10.29 4.93
C GLY A 32 2.79 -10.62 6.36
N ALA A 33 3.73 -11.03 7.21
CA ALA A 33 3.50 -11.35 8.61
C ALA A 33 3.43 -10.11 9.52
N HIS A 34 4.28 -9.11 9.27
CA HIS A 34 4.51 -7.99 10.20
C HIS A 34 4.12 -6.61 9.64
N GLY A 35 4.01 -6.48 8.33
CA GLY A 35 3.67 -5.21 7.67
C GLY A 35 2.24 -4.76 7.95
N SER A 36 2.03 -3.46 8.10
CA SER A 36 0.70 -2.87 8.31
C SER A 36 -0.12 -2.73 7.02
N GLY A 37 0.45 -3.12 5.89
CA GLY A 37 -0.14 -2.93 4.56
C GLY A 37 -0.14 -1.47 4.10
N HIS A 38 0.71 -0.62 4.66
CA HIS A 38 0.81 0.81 4.31
C HIS A 38 1.73 1.07 3.13
N SER A 39 3.04 0.85 3.28
CA SER A 39 4.02 1.18 2.25
C SER A 39 5.25 0.30 2.36
N GLU A 40 5.53 -0.43 1.30
CA GLU A 40 6.61 -1.41 1.25
C GLU A 40 7.48 -1.16 0.02
N ALA A 41 8.78 -1.39 0.13
CA ALA A 41 9.72 -1.07 -0.93
C ALA A 41 10.80 -2.14 -1.10
N ILE A 42 11.21 -2.34 -2.36
CA ILE A 42 12.37 -3.14 -2.73
C ILE A 42 13.41 -2.27 -3.44
N VAL A 43 14.68 -2.55 -3.17
CA VAL A 43 15.81 -2.01 -3.95
C VAL A 43 16.52 -3.18 -4.62
N ALA A 44 16.41 -3.28 -5.94
CA ALA A 44 17.01 -4.35 -6.73
C ALA A 44 17.26 -3.92 -8.17
N ALA A 45 18.28 -4.52 -8.79
CA ALA A 45 18.57 -4.36 -10.22
C ALA A 45 17.93 -5.46 -11.09
N ASP A 46 17.61 -6.61 -10.49
CA ASP A 46 16.99 -7.72 -11.22
C ASP A 46 15.50 -7.48 -11.45
N ALA A 47 15.10 -7.48 -12.71
CA ALA A 47 13.72 -7.26 -13.11
C ALA A 47 12.77 -8.37 -12.63
N ALA A 48 13.25 -9.61 -12.52
CA ALA A 48 12.43 -10.72 -12.02
C ALA A 48 12.13 -10.54 -10.52
N ALA A 49 13.13 -10.19 -9.72
CA ALA A 49 12.96 -9.85 -8.31
C ALA A 49 12.00 -8.67 -8.10
N LEU A 50 12.15 -7.59 -8.87
CA LEU A 50 11.26 -6.43 -8.80
C LEU A 50 9.80 -6.83 -9.09
N ARG A 51 9.57 -7.65 -10.12
CA ARG A 51 8.23 -8.12 -10.48
C ARG A 51 7.63 -9.08 -9.45
N ALA A 52 8.45 -9.97 -8.88
CA ALA A 52 8.02 -10.89 -7.83
C ALA A 52 7.60 -10.13 -6.57
N PHE A 53 8.38 -9.12 -6.15
CA PHE A 53 8.02 -8.27 -5.01
C PHE A 53 6.73 -7.48 -5.25
N GLU A 54 6.59 -6.85 -6.42
CA GLU A 54 5.38 -6.10 -6.81
C GLU A 54 4.10 -6.94 -6.69
N LEU A 55 4.18 -8.22 -7.08
CA LEU A 55 3.04 -9.13 -7.06
C LEU A 55 2.82 -9.82 -5.71
N GLY A 56 3.89 -10.04 -4.94
CA GLY A 56 3.85 -10.78 -3.69
C GLY A 56 3.45 -9.93 -2.47
N VAL A 57 3.73 -8.62 -2.51
CA VAL A 57 3.47 -7.73 -1.37
C VAL A 57 2.09 -7.07 -1.48
N ASP A 58 1.26 -7.26 -0.45
CA ASP A 58 -0.09 -6.70 -0.38
C ASP A 58 -0.16 -5.45 0.51
N ALA A 59 0.33 -4.32 -0.02
CA ALA A 59 0.28 -3.02 0.64
C ALA A 59 -0.52 -1.99 -0.16
N ALA A 60 -0.88 -0.87 0.47
CA ALA A 60 -1.52 0.25 -0.19
C ALA A 60 -0.61 0.88 -1.26
N CYS A 61 0.70 0.92 -1.00
CA CYS A 61 1.70 1.37 -1.97
C CYS A 61 2.92 0.43 -1.96
N VAL A 62 3.31 -0.07 -3.13
CA VAL A 62 4.50 -0.91 -3.33
C VAL A 62 5.48 -0.18 -4.23
N TYR A 63 6.72 -0.02 -3.76
CA TYR A 63 7.74 0.78 -4.45
C TYR A 63 8.87 -0.10 -4.99
N LEU A 64 9.26 0.18 -6.22
CA LEU A 64 10.40 -0.43 -6.89
C LEU A 64 11.48 0.64 -7.06
N ASN A 65 12.59 0.53 -6.32
CA ASN A 65 13.71 1.48 -6.32
C ASN A 65 13.30 2.94 -6.00
N ALA A 66 12.32 3.12 -5.11
CA ALA A 66 11.86 4.42 -4.66
C ALA A 66 11.60 4.41 -3.14
N SER A 67 11.69 5.59 -2.52
CA SER A 67 11.47 5.74 -1.08
C SER A 67 9.99 5.54 -0.71
N THR A 68 9.73 4.89 0.42
CA THR A 68 8.38 4.79 1.01
C THR A 68 7.81 6.15 1.42
N ARG A 69 8.64 7.20 1.52
CA ARG A 69 8.20 8.57 1.83
C ARG A 69 7.31 9.20 0.75
N PHE A 70 7.32 8.66 -0.46
CA PHE A 70 6.45 9.12 -1.55
C PHE A 70 4.98 8.77 -1.36
N THR A 71 4.62 8.01 -0.32
CA THR A 71 3.23 7.73 0.01
C THR A 71 2.56 8.97 0.59
N ASP A 72 2.11 9.84 -0.31
CA ASP A 72 1.51 11.14 -0.02
C ASP A 72 0.70 11.59 -1.24
N GLY A 73 -0.52 12.09 -1.02
CA GLY A 73 -1.42 12.52 -2.09
C GLY A 73 -0.88 13.71 -2.92
N GLY A 74 -0.06 14.59 -2.32
CA GLY A 74 0.63 15.65 -3.04
C GLY A 74 1.66 15.10 -4.02
N GLU A 75 2.51 14.18 -3.56
CA GLU A 75 3.49 13.48 -4.39
C GLU A 75 2.82 12.63 -5.49
N PHE A 76 1.63 12.08 -5.22
CA PHE A 76 0.84 11.31 -6.19
C PHE A 76 0.01 12.20 -7.15
N GLY A 77 0.11 13.53 -7.03
CA GLY A 77 -0.57 14.47 -7.92
C GLY A 77 -2.08 14.62 -7.66
N MET A 78 -2.55 14.21 -6.49
CA MET A 78 -3.94 14.40 -6.04
C MET A 78 -4.19 15.82 -5.52
N GLY A 79 -3.13 16.61 -5.33
CA GLY A 79 -3.16 17.97 -4.82
C GLY A 79 -3.26 18.02 -3.29
N ALA A 80 -4.27 17.39 -2.71
CA ALA A 80 -4.45 17.26 -1.27
C ALA A 80 -4.99 15.88 -0.90
N GLU A 81 -4.67 15.43 0.31
CA GLU A 81 -5.21 14.22 0.92
C GLU A 81 -5.86 14.50 2.28
N ILE A 82 -6.83 13.67 2.66
CA ILE A 82 -7.36 13.63 4.04
C ILE A 82 -6.54 12.71 4.94
N GLY A 83 -5.84 11.74 4.34
CA GLY A 83 -5.02 10.73 5.00
C GLY A 83 -4.85 9.51 4.12
N ASN A 84 -4.33 8.43 4.71
CA ASN A 84 -4.00 7.20 4.01
C ASN A 84 -4.82 6.00 4.52
N SER A 85 -5.41 5.24 3.60
CA SER A 85 -6.14 4.00 3.92
C SER A 85 -5.31 2.78 3.61
N THR A 86 -5.13 1.90 4.61
CA THR A 86 -4.60 0.55 4.41
C THR A 86 -5.70 -0.49 4.15
N GLN A 87 -6.97 -0.08 4.20
CA GLN A 87 -8.11 -0.99 3.99
C GLN A 87 -8.27 -1.37 2.51
N LYS A 88 -8.76 -2.59 2.25
CA LYS A 88 -8.93 -3.10 0.88
C LYS A 88 -10.20 -2.60 0.17
N LEU A 89 -11.20 -2.13 0.92
CA LEU A 89 -12.49 -1.73 0.37
C LEU A 89 -12.57 -0.21 0.22
N HIS A 90 -13.33 0.25 -0.78
CA HIS A 90 -13.60 1.65 -1.10
C HIS A 90 -12.40 2.47 -1.61
N ALA A 91 -11.45 2.79 -0.74
CA ALA A 91 -10.27 3.59 -1.07
C ALA A 91 -9.04 3.03 -0.33
N ARG A 92 -7.91 2.92 -1.03
CA ARG A 92 -6.65 2.36 -0.51
C ARG A 92 -5.47 3.21 -1.00
N GLY A 93 -4.56 3.55 -0.10
CA GLY A 93 -3.52 4.56 -0.32
C GLY A 93 -3.99 5.96 0.09
N PRO A 94 -3.31 7.01 -0.41
CA PRO A 94 -3.74 8.39 -0.25
C PRO A 94 -5.19 8.62 -0.68
N ILE A 95 -5.98 9.28 0.17
CA ILE A 95 -7.41 9.53 -0.05
C ILE A 95 -7.59 10.99 -0.50
N GLY A 96 -7.79 11.19 -1.80
CA GLY A 96 -8.06 12.49 -2.40
C GLY A 96 -9.56 12.78 -2.54
N MET A 97 -9.88 13.84 -3.31
CA MET A 97 -11.28 14.27 -3.50
C MET A 97 -12.16 13.21 -4.19
N ARG A 98 -11.59 12.43 -5.13
CA ARG A 98 -12.33 11.37 -5.82
C ARG A 98 -12.75 10.27 -4.86
N GLU A 99 -11.88 9.91 -3.93
CA GLU A 99 -12.09 8.83 -2.98
C GLU A 99 -13.16 9.18 -1.93
N LEU A 100 -13.48 10.47 -1.75
CA LEU A 100 -14.60 10.93 -0.91
C LEU A 100 -15.96 10.92 -1.63
N CYS A 101 -16.00 10.53 -2.91
CA CYS A 101 -17.23 10.45 -3.68
C CYS A 101 -17.87 9.06 -3.59
N SER A 102 -19.18 8.99 -3.83
CA SER A 102 -19.91 7.75 -4.02
C SER A 102 -20.59 7.73 -5.39
N ALA A 103 -20.99 6.55 -5.85
CA ALA A 103 -21.69 6.36 -7.13
C ALA A 103 -23.19 6.17 -6.91
N LYS A 104 -24.00 6.66 -7.85
CA LYS A 104 -25.43 6.36 -7.93
C LYS A 104 -25.80 6.01 -9.36
N TYR A 105 -26.81 5.17 -9.52
CA TYR A 105 -27.41 4.89 -10.82
C TYR A 105 -28.51 5.90 -11.09
N VAL A 106 -28.51 6.48 -12.29
CA VAL A 106 -29.57 7.37 -12.78
C VAL A 106 -30.19 6.69 -14.00
N VAL A 107 -31.47 6.36 -13.91
CA VAL A 107 -32.23 5.72 -15.00
C VAL A 107 -33.32 6.68 -15.44
N VAL A 108 -33.29 7.08 -16.71
CA VAL A 108 -34.34 7.90 -17.34
C VAL A 108 -35.20 6.97 -18.18
N GLY A 109 -36.46 6.84 -17.82
CA GLY A 109 -37.41 5.97 -18.51
C GLY A 109 -38.41 6.75 -19.36
N ASP A 110 -39.00 6.06 -20.34
CA ASP A 110 -40.16 6.50 -21.13
C ASP A 110 -41.11 5.31 -21.36
N GLY A 111 -41.70 4.79 -20.28
CA GLY A 111 -42.64 3.66 -20.35
C GLY A 111 -42.02 2.26 -20.27
N HIS A 112 -40.80 2.12 -19.73
CA HIS A 112 -40.20 0.80 -19.51
C HIS A 112 -41.00 -0.01 -18.48
N VAL A 113 -41.30 -1.26 -18.81
CA VAL A 113 -41.92 -2.25 -17.92
C VAL A 113 -40.93 -3.39 -17.63
N ARG A 114 -41.06 -4.01 -16.46
CA ARG A 114 -40.34 -5.24 -16.09
C ARG A 114 -41.36 -6.37 -15.99
N GLY A 115 -41.13 -7.45 -16.74
CA GLY A 115 -41.93 -8.68 -16.68
C GLY A 115 -41.71 -9.48 -15.42
#